data_AF-A0A8S3HUK0-F1
#
_entry.id   AF-A0A8S3HUK0-F1
#
_cell.length_a   1.000
_cell.length_b   1.000
_cell.length_c   1.000
_cell.angle_alpha   90.00
_cell.angle_beta   90.00
_cell.angle_gamma   90.00
#
_symmetry.space_group_name_H-M   'P 1'
#
loop_
_entity.id
_entity.type
_entity.pdbx_description
1 polymer ?
#
loop_
_entity_poly.entity_id
_entity_poly.type
_entity_poly.pdbx_seq_one_letter_code
_entity_poly.pdbx_strand_id
1 'polypeptide(L)'
;SETDSWTLQKSSSLVNENSSTDLIDLSETDISPPTDEKDSNNQSEVRNFARKIAVVPRLNQTNGRLDVLSSTSNPGLIRLFCIRHGERVDFAFGSSWPELAFDKAGNYQRLNLNMPLSLPRRRNPFRDFIGDSPITEIGVSQARLTGEALAANDSLAQYCYSSPAFRCIQTAHYILQGMGIEDRVKIRVEPGLFEFLGWYERGLPTFFNSSDMNINEEEETHLYNIDKNYRPIISLEKLSRDEKYIDYYNRSFKVTQQITDKHKLTGR
;
A
#
# COMPACT_ATOMS: atom_id res chain seq x y z
N SER A 1 9.17 8.62 21.89
CA SER A 1 8.19 8.59 20.79
C SER A 1 8.96 8.83 19.51
N GLU A 2 9.37 7.75 18.85
CA GLU A 2 9.94 7.80 17.51
C GLU A 2 8.83 8.16 16.53
N THR A 3 9.04 9.19 15.71
CA THR A 3 8.12 9.55 14.64
C THR A 3 8.33 8.59 13.48
N ASP A 4 7.44 7.59 13.40
CA ASP A 4 7.29 6.68 12.26
C ASP A 4 7.05 7.54 11.00
N SER A 5 8.12 7.80 10.25
CA SER A 5 8.12 8.82 9.22
C SER A 5 7.44 8.28 7.97
N TRP A 6 6.22 8.75 7.71
CA TRP A 6 5.47 8.50 6.48
C TRP A 6 6.24 8.99 5.26
N THR A 7 6.66 8.08 4.37
CA THR A 7 7.37 8.41 3.13
C THR A 7 6.90 7.55 1.97
N LEU A 8 6.76 8.17 0.78
CA LEU A 8 6.76 7.46 -0.49
C LEU A 8 8.11 6.72 -0.59
N GLN A 9 8.08 5.39 -0.52
CA GLN A 9 9.29 4.59 -0.38
C GLN A 9 10.13 4.59 -1.66
N LYS A 10 9.47 4.61 -2.83
CA LYS A 10 10.16 4.64 -4.13
C LYS A 10 9.23 5.08 -5.25
N SER A 11 9.75 5.89 -6.18
CA SER A 11 9.17 6.08 -7.52
C SER A 11 10.22 5.67 -8.55
N SER A 12 9.82 4.91 -9.57
CA SER A 12 10.74 4.52 -10.64
C SER A 12 10.06 4.58 -11.99
N SER A 13 10.77 5.16 -12.96
CA SER A 13 10.40 5.18 -14.37
C SER A 13 11.13 4.06 -15.09
N LEU A 14 10.40 3.13 -15.70
CA LEU A 14 10.99 2.04 -16.47
C LEU A 14 10.96 2.41 -17.96
N VAL A 15 12.13 2.47 -18.59
CA VAL A 15 12.32 2.71 -20.02
C VAL A 15 12.51 1.35 -20.71
N ASN A 16 11.96 1.19 -21.91
CA ASN A 16 12.05 -0.06 -22.67
C ASN A 16 13.48 -0.23 -23.24
N GLU A 17 14.38 -0.85 -22.49
CA GLU A 17 15.66 -1.32 -23.01
C GLU A 17 15.60 -2.83 -23.22
N ASN A 18 15.69 -3.24 -24.49
CA ASN A 18 15.98 -4.63 -24.84
C ASN A 18 17.41 -4.94 -24.41
N SER A 19 17.57 -5.55 -23.23
CA SER A 19 18.86 -6.02 -22.74
C SER A 19 18.65 -7.29 -21.92
N SER A 20 19.34 -8.35 -22.32
CA SER A 20 19.36 -9.66 -21.67
C SER A 20 19.72 -9.51 -20.18
N THR A 21 18.90 -10.08 -19.30
CA THR A 21 19.18 -10.06 -17.87
C THR A 21 20.15 -11.18 -17.50
N ASP A 22 21.39 -10.81 -17.21
CA ASP A 22 22.28 -11.66 -16.43
C ASP A 22 21.72 -11.79 -15.00
N LEU A 23 21.59 -13.04 -14.54
CA LEU A 23 21.18 -13.37 -13.18
C LEU A 23 22.23 -12.82 -12.20
N ILE A 24 21.82 -11.96 -11.27
CA ILE A 24 22.67 -11.54 -10.17
C ILE A 24 22.78 -12.72 -9.19
N ASP A 25 23.95 -13.33 -9.13
CA ASP A 25 24.34 -14.30 -8.12
C ASP A 25 24.52 -13.57 -6.78
N LEU A 26 23.57 -13.76 -5.86
CA LEU A 26 23.57 -13.21 -4.50
C LEU A 26 24.07 -14.23 -3.47
N SER A 27 25.06 -15.06 -3.82
CA SER A 27 25.55 -16.10 -2.92
C SER A 27 26.39 -15.60 -1.73
N GLU A 28 26.81 -14.34 -1.65
CA GLU A 28 27.58 -13.86 -0.49
C GLU A 28 27.31 -12.38 -0.14
N THR A 29 26.14 -12.08 0.41
CA THR A 29 26.00 -10.93 1.34
C THR A 29 24.93 -11.26 2.38
N ASP A 30 25.35 -11.30 3.64
CA ASP A 30 24.48 -11.54 4.79
C ASP A 30 23.66 -10.26 5.06
N ILE A 31 22.63 -10.01 4.24
CA ILE A 31 21.72 -8.88 4.41
C ILE A 31 20.63 -9.32 5.40
N SER A 32 20.92 -9.17 6.68
CA SER A 32 19.87 -9.10 7.69
C SER A 32 19.06 -7.81 7.48
N PRO A 33 17.72 -7.83 7.68
CA PRO A 33 16.95 -6.59 7.72
C PRO A 33 17.50 -5.66 8.81
N PRO A 34 17.30 -4.33 8.70
CA PRO A 34 17.61 -3.46 9.83
C PRO A 34 16.76 -3.91 11.01
N THR A 35 17.42 -4.41 12.06
CA THR A 35 16.88 -4.35 13.41
C THR A 35 16.92 -2.89 13.84
N ASP A 36 15.91 -2.45 14.59
CA ASP A 36 15.80 -1.09 15.16
C ASP A 36 16.93 -0.81 16.17
N GLU A 37 18.17 -0.68 15.69
CA GLU A 37 19.31 -0.17 16.45
C GLU A 37 19.96 1.00 15.72
N LYS A 38 20.21 2.03 16.52
CA LYS A 38 20.59 3.40 16.14
C LYS A 38 21.91 3.46 15.39
N ASP A 39 21.90 4.06 14.20
CA ASP A 39 23.12 4.65 13.61
C ASP A 39 22.87 6.10 13.15
N SER A 40 23.54 7.04 13.83
CA SER A 40 23.22 8.46 13.87
C SER A 40 23.90 9.33 12.81
N ASN A 41 24.24 8.81 11.63
CA ASN A 41 25.10 9.54 10.67
C ASN A 41 24.44 10.08 9.39
N ASN A 42 23.13 9.92 9.16
CA ASN A 42 22.50 10.25 7.86
C ASN A 42 21.72 11.58 7.75
N GLN A 43 21.79 12.48 8.73
CA GLN A 43 20.99 13.71 8.72
C GLN A 43 21.44 14.78 7.69
N SER A 44 22.68 14.71 7.19
CA SER A 44 23.20 15.69 6.22
C SER A 44 22.73 15.43 4.78
N GLU A 45 22.48 14.17 4.41
CA GLU A 45 22.10 13.79 3.05
C GLU A 45 20.64 14.12 2.73
N VAL A 46 19.73 13.93 3.69
CA VAL A 46 18.29 14.23 3.56
C VAL A 46 18.05 15.73 3.31
N ARG A 47 18.85 16.60 3.94
CA ARG A 47 18.75 18.07 3.78
C ARG A 47 19.18 18.54 2.39
N ASN A 48 20.15 17.86 1.77
CA ASN A 48 20.62 18.22 0.43
C ASN A 48 19.65 17.76 -0.67
N PHE A 49 18.88 16.70 -0.43
CA PHE A 49 17.84 16.25 -1.35
C PHE A 49 16.64 17.21 -1.41
N ALA A 50 16.18 17.71 -0.26
CA ALA A 50 15.05 18.64 -0.18
C ALA A 50 15.29 19.97 -0.94
N ARG A 51 16.55 20.42 -1.05
CA ARG A 51 16.89 21.64 -1.80
C ARG A 51 16.86 21.48 -3.32
N LYS A 52 17.01 20.26 -3.86
CA LYS A 52 16.93 20.02 -5.31
C LYS A 52 15.51 20.02 -5.87
N ILE A 53 14.49 19.88 -5.02
CA ILE A 53 13.07 19.87 -5.42
C ILE A 53 12.50 21.30 -5.60
N ALA A 54 13.19 22.33 -5.09
CA ALA A 54 12.63 23.68 -4.97
C ALA A 54 12.84 24.62 -6.18
N VAL A 55 13.03 24.12 -7.40
CA VAL A 55 13.09 24.97 -8.60
C VAL A 55 12.03 24.51 -9.61
N VAL A 56 10.85 25.11 -9.54
CA VAL A 56 9.76 24.92 -10.51
C VAL A 56 9.58 26.21 -11.31
N PRO A 57 9.63 26.20 -12.66
CA PRO A 57 9.27 27.37 -13.46
C PRO A 57 7.74 27.56 -13.43
N ARG A 58 7.28 28.79 -13.22
CA ARG A 58 5.84 29.14 -13.33
C ARG A 58 5.38 28.99 -14.79
N LEU A 59 4.39 28.14 -15.05
CA LEU A 59 3.66 28.09 -16.32
C LEU A 59 2.31 28.80 -16.18
N ASN A 60 1.98 29.63 -17.17
CA ASN A 60 0.81 30.50 -17.20
C ASN A 60 -0.50 29.70 -17.33
N GLN A 61 -1.51 30.09 -16.56
CA GLN A 61 -2.87 29.56 -16.63
C GLN A 61 -3.55 29.95 -17.96
N THR A 62 -4.12 28.96 -18.65
CA THR A 62 -5.18 29.20 -19.62
C THR A 62 -6.36 28.28 -19.31
N ASN A 63 -7.56 28.87 -19.32
CA ASN A 63 -8.82 28.22 -18.96
C ASN A 63 -9.24 27.24 -20.07
N GLY A 64 -9.21 25.95 -19.75
CA GLY A 64 -9.81 24.89 -20.55
C GLY A 64 -9.89 23.62 -19.71
N ARG A 65 -11.05 22.95 -19.70
CA ARG A 65 -11.25 21.66 -19.02
C ARG A 65 -10.45 20.58 -19.77
N LEU A 66 -9.17 20.44 -19.44
CA LEU A 66 -8.30 19.39 -19.96
C LEU A 66 -8.75 18.04 -19.42
N ASP A 67 -8.87 17.06 -20.31
CA ASP A 67 -9.01 15.66 -19.96
C ASP A 67 -7.64 15.17 -19.46
N VAL A 68 -7.45 15.17 -18.13
CA VAL A 68 -6.15 14.93 -17.46
C VAL A 68 -5.57 13.54 -17.76
N LEU A 69 -6.38 12.63 -18.32
CA LEU A 69 -5.91 11.32 -18.76
C LEU A 69 -5.15 11.34 -20.11
N SER A 70 -5.16 12.47 -20.83
CA SER A 70 -4.53 12.60 -22.16
C SER A 70 -3.11 13.17 -22.14
N SER A 71 -2.59 13.66 -21.02
CA SER A 71 -1.36 14.48 -20.98
C SER A 71 -0.14 13.80 -20.33
N THR A 72 0.04 12.49 -20.50
CA THR A 72 1.36 11.86 -20.29
C THR A 72 2.02 11.60 -21.64
N SER A 73 2.59 12.65 -22.24
CA SER A 73 3.28 12.60 -23.53
C SER A 73 4.67 11.94 -23.42
N ASN A 74 4.67 10.65 -23.08
CA ASN A 74 5.71 9.70 -23.46
C ASN A 74 5.06 8.29 -23.48
N PRO A 75 4.52 7.84 -24.62
CA PRO A 75 3.70 6.62 -24.75
C PRO A 75 4.47 5.28 -24.53
N GLY A 76 5.54 5.28 -23.75
CA GLY A 76 6.33 4.09 -23.42
C GLY A 76 6.89 4.01 -22.00
N LEU A 77 6.65 4.99 -21.11
CA LEU A 77 7.18 4.97 -19.74
C LEU A 77 6.12 4.52 -18.73
N ILE A 78 6.35 3.40 -18.05
CA ILE A 78 5.59 3.04 -16.84
C ILE A 78 6.24 3.75 -15.64
N ARG A 79 5.43 4.44 -14.84
CA ARG A 79 5.81 4.93 -13.52
C ARG A 79 5.21 4.03 -12.44
N LEU A 80 6.07 3.41 -11.64
CA LEU A 80 5.67 2.60 -10.48
C LEU A 80 5.87 3.40 -9.19
N PHE A 81 4.83 3.47 -8.37
CA PHE A 81 4.86 4.05 -7.03
C PHE A 81 4.67 2.96 -5.99
N CYS A 82 5.63 2.83 -5.06
CA CYS A 82 5.53 1.93 -3.92
C CYS A 82 5.30 2.75 -2.65
N ILE A 83 4.14 2.56 -2.00
CA ILE A 83 3.68 3.37 -0.86
C ILE A 83 3.42 2.44 0.33
N ARG A 84 4.01 2.76 1.50
CA ARG A 84 3.71 2.06 2.77
C ARG A 84 2.27 2.38 3.20
N HIS A 85 1.63 1.54 4.01
CA HIS A 85 0.31 1.86 4.57
C HIS A 85 0.41 2.97 5.63
N GLY A 86 -0.66 3.74 5.82
CA GLY A 86 -0.73 4.81 6.82
C GLY A 86 -0.55 4.33 8.26
N GLU A 87 -0.47 5.27 9.19
CA GLU A 87 -0.39 5.01 10.64
C GLU A 87 -1.47 4.00 11.07
N ARG A 88 -1.07 2.97 11.82
CA ARG A 88 -1.94 1.88 12.25
C ARG A 88 -2.46 2.10 13.67
N VAL A 89 -3.69 1.64 13.93
CA VAL A 89 -4.32 1.74 15.26
C VAL A 89 -3.53 0.96 16.32
N ASP A 90 -3.10 -0.27 16.02
CA ASP A 90 -2.35 -1.11 16.96
C ASP A 90 -0.97 -0.54 17.34
N PHE A 91 -0.32 0.20 16.45
CA PHE A 91 0.93 0.91 16.77
C PHE A 91 0.68 2.15 17.61
N ALA A 92 -0.39 2.91 17.31
CA ALA A 92 -0.72 4.14 18.02
C ALA A 92 -1.32 3.90 19.42
N PHE A 93 -2.08 2.82 19.61
CA PHE A 93 -2.88 2.56 20.81
C PHE A 93 -2.54 1.25 21.53
N GLY A 94 -1.54 0.52 21.04
CA GLY A 94 -1.09 -0.76 21.60
C GLY A 94 -1.89 -1.96 21.09
N SER A 95 -1.31 -3.15 21.26
CA SER A 95 -1.86 -4.40 20.73
C SER A 95 -3.19 -4.83 21.36
N SER A 96 -3.51 -4.35 22.57
CA SER A 96 -4.77 -4.62 23.27
C SER A 96 -5.90 -3.65 22.92
N TRP A 97 -5.71 -2.75 21.94
CA TRP A 97 -6.75 -1.79 21.55
C TRP A 97 -8.13 -2.43 21.26
N PRO A 98 -8.27 -3.64 20.67
CA PRO A 98 -9.58 -4.22 20.42
C PRO A 98 -10.30 -4.61 21.71
N GLU A 99 -9.57 -5.01 22.76
CA GLU A 99 -10.15 -5.35 24.06
C GLU A 99 -10.81 -4.14 24.72
N LEU A 100 -10.27 -2.95 24.45
CA LEU A 100 -10.80 -1.69 24.97
C LEU A 100 -11.93 -1.14 24.08
N ALA A 101 -11.77 -1.25 22.76
CA ALA A 101 -12.64 -0.60 21.80
C ALA A 101 -13.87 -1.42 21.38
N PHE A 102 -13.98 -2.69 21.77
CA PHE A 102 -15.14 -3.53 21.48
C PHE A 102 -15.83 -3.99 22.76
N ASP A 103 -17.16 -3.90 22.78
CA ASP A 103 -17.96 -4.46 23.86
C ASP A 103 -18.08 -5.99 23.76
N LYS A 104 -18.69 -6.64 24.77
CA LYS A 104 -18.89 -8.10 24.78
C LYS A 104 -19.78 -8.62 23.66
N ALA A 105 -20.58 -7.75 23.03
CA ALA A 105 -21.42 -8.07 21.89
C ALA A 105 -20.69 -7.86 20.54
N GLY A 106 -19.43 -7.39 20.57
CA GLY A 106 -18.62 -7.12 19.39
C GLY A 106 -18.94 -5.79 18.72
N ASN A 107 -19.62 -4.86 19.39
CA ASN A 107 -19.86 -3.52 18.88
C ASN A 107 -18.64 -2.63 19.12
N TYR A 108 -18.21 -1.96 18.07
CA TYR A 108 -17.10 -1.00 18.12
C TYR A 108 -17.54 0.31 18.78
N GLN A 109 -16.74 0.81 19.72
CA GLN A 109 -16.83 2.14 20.30
C GLN A 109 -15.52 2.89 20.07
N ARG A 110 -15.61 4.05 19.43
CA ARG A 110 -14.47 4.94 19.24
C ARG A 110 -14.05 5.55 20.59
N LEU A 111 -12.84 5.22 21.05
CA LEU A 111 -12.28 5.71 22.32
C LEU A 111 -11.44 6.98 22.19
N ASN A 112 -10.93 7.26 20.98
CA ASN A 112 -10.06 8.39 20.71
C ASN A 112 -10.36 8.99 19.32
N LEU A 113 -10.21 10.30 19.17
CA LEU A 113 -10.43 10.99 17.89
C LEU A 113 -9.47 10.54 16.77
N ASN A 114 -8.34 9.94 17.09
CA ASN A 114 -7.46 9.37 16.08
C ASN A 114 -7.83 7.91 15.72
N MET A 115 -8.77 7.28 16.43
CA MET A 115 -9.33 5.99 15.98
C MET A 115 -10.42 6.18 14.91
N PRO A 116 -10.64 5.18 14.03
CA PRO A 116 -11.69 5.21 13.01
C PRO A 116 -13.07 5.55 13.59
N LEU A 117 -13.90 6.26 12.82
CA LEU A 117 -15.28 6.52 13.24
C LEU A 117 -16.11 5.23 13.35
N SER A 118 -15.89 4.28 12.44
CA SER A 118 -16.57 2.99 12.39
C SER A 118 -15.65 1.93 11.82
N LEU A 119 -15.92 0.67 12.17
CA LEU A 119 -15.20 -0.48 11.64
C LEU A 119 -16.18 -1.48 11.00
N PRO A 120 -15.74 -2.21 9.96
CA PRO A 120 -16.55 -3.29 9.40
C PRO A 120 -16.80 -4.37 10.44
N ARG A 121 -17.97 -5.03 10.34
CA ARG A 121 -18.31 -6.13 11.24
C ARG A 121 -17.47 -7.34 10.88
N ARG A 122 -16.75 -7.89 11.87
CA ARG A 122 -16.00 -9.14 11.74
C ARG A 122 -16.60 -10.21 12.65
N ARG A 123 -16.39 -11.49 12.30
CA ARG A 123 -16.92 -12.62 13.07
C ARG A 123 -16.37 -12.64 14.50
N ASN A 124 -15.08 -12.36 14.67
CA ASN A 124 -14.45 -12.26 15.97
C ASN A 124 -13.60 -10.97 15.99
N PRO A 125 -14.18 -9.80 16.28
CA PRO A 125 -13.49 -8.53 16.17
C PRO A 125 -12.22 -8.47 17.03
N PHE A 126 -12.25 -9.05 18.25
CA PHE A 126 -11.09 -9.10 19.13
C PHE A 126 -9.89 -9.79 18.46
N ARG A 127 -10.09 -10.97 17.89
CA ARG A 127 -9.00 -11.73 17.27
C ARG A 127 -8.64 -11.18 15.89
N ASP A 128 -9.64 -10.88 15.08
CA ASP A 128 -9.44 -10.61 13.67
C ASP A 128 -8.80 -9.22 13.46
N PHE A 129 -9.10 -8.23 14.31
CA PHE A 129 -8.43 -6.92 14.25
C PHE A 129 -7.05 -6.86 14.91
N ILE A 130 -6.72 -7.80 15.81
CA ILE A 130 -5.33 -7.94 16.32
C ILE A 130 -4.40 -8.34 15.17
N GLY A 131 -4.80 -9.30 14.35
CA GLY A 131 -3.98 -9.76 13.22
C GLY A 131 -4.00 -8.81 12.02
N ASP A 132 -5.07 -8.03 11.86
CA ASP A 132 -5.31 -7.20 10.66
C ASP A 132 -5.91 -5.84 11.04
N SER A 133 -5.08 -5.06 11.72
CA SER A 133 -5.38 -3.73 12.26
C SER A 133 -5.67 -2.69 11.16
N PRO A 134 -6.66 -1.78 11.38
CA PRO A 134 -6.95 -0.67 10.48
C PRO A 134 -5.93 0.47 10.60
N ILE A 135 -6.00 1.44 9.69
CA ILE A 135 -5.33 2.74 9.84
C ILE A 135 -6.11 3.69 10.77
N THR A 136 -5.39 4.65 11.36
CA THR A 136 -5.95 5.75 12.17
C THR A 136 -6.51 6.87 11.29
N GLU A 137 -7.19 7.86 11.89
CA GLU A 137 -7.62 9.07 11.17
C GLU A 137 -6.42 9.91 10.67
N ILE A 138 -5.30 9.89 11.39
CA ILE A 138 -4.02 10.41 10.90
C ILE A 138 -3.55 9.61 9.69
N GLY A 139 -3.60 8.27 9.75
CA GLY A 139 -3.27 7.41 8.61
C GLY A 139 -4.15 7.67 7.37
N VAL A 140 -5.45 7.91 7.56
CA VAL A 140 -6.37 8.36 6.49
C VAL A 140 -5.89 9.67 5.89
N SER A 141 -5.55 10.66 6.73
CA SER A 141 -5.07 11.96 6.30
C SER A 141 -3.75 11.87 5.52
N GLN A 142 -2.81 11.03 5.99
CA GLN A 142 -1.54 10.75 5.29
C GLN A 142 -1.78 10.20 3.88
N ALA A 143 -2.66 9.21 3.75
CA ALA A 143 -3.02 8.60 2.48
C ALA A 143 -3.69 9.62 1.53
N ARG A 144 -4.68 10.37 2.03
CA ARG A 144 -5.43 11.36 1.24
C ARG A 144 -4.55 12.48 0.73
N LEU A 145 -3.73 13.08 1.60
CA LEU A 145 -2.77 14.14 1.21
C LEU A 145 -1.74 13.63 0.20
N THR A 146 -1.33 12.36 0.29
CA THR A 146 -0.44 11.73 -0.70
C THR A 146 -1.11 11.64 -2.07
N GLY A 147 -2.39 11.25 -2.11
CA GLY A 147 -3.21 11.25 -3.32
C GLY A 147 -3.36 12.64 -3.94
N GLU A 148 -3.70 13.64 -3.12
CA GLU A 148 -3.83 15.04 -3.54
C GLU A 148 -2.51 15.56 -4.14
N ALA A 149 -1.38 15.25 -3.51
CA ALA A 149 -0.06 15.63 -4.01
C ALA A 149 0.27 14.96 -5.37
N LEU A 150 -0.06 13.68 -5.55
CA LEU A 150 0.16 12.98 -6.81
C LEU A 150 -0.73 13.54 -7.94
N ALA A 151 -1.99 13.85 -7.64
CA ALA A 151 -2.90 14.48 -8.60
C ALA A 151 -2.44 15.90 -8.98
N ALA A 152 -1.98 16.69 -8.02
CA ALA A 152 -1.42 18.02 -8.27
C ALA A 152 -0.15 18.01 -9.14
N ASN A 153 0.51 16.85 -9.29
CA ASN A 153 1.67 16.63 -10.16
C ASN A 153 1.34 15.81 -11.41
N ASP A 154 0.08 15.82 -11.87
CA ASP A 154 -0.41 15.12 -13.07
C ASP A 154 0.03 13.64 -13.12
N SER A 155 0.04 12.99 -11.95
CA SER A 155 0.49 11.61 -11.76
C SER A 155 -0.66 10.74 -11.27
N LEU A 156 -1.77 10.77 -12.03
CA LEU A 156 -2.95 9.95 -11.75
C LEU A 156 -2.66 8.46 -11.98
N ALA A 157 -3.13 7.63 -11.05
CA ALA A 157 -3.02 6.19 -11.18
C ALA A 157 -3.94 5.67 -12.29
N GLN A 158 -3.42 4.80 -13.15
CA GLN A 158 -4.24 4.01 -14.09
C GLN A 158 -4.64 2.66 -13.50
N TYR A 159 -3.79 2.13 -12.62
CA TYR A 159 -3.98 0.84 -11.95
C TYR A 159 -3.58 0.98 -10.48
N CYS A 160 -4.30 0.29 -9.60
CA CYS A 160 -4.00 0.23 -8.18
C CYS A 160 -3.87 -1.23 -7.73
N TYR A 161 -2.76 -1.55 -7.07
CA TYR A 161 -2.51 -2.84 -6.45
C TYR A 161 -2.29 -2.63 -4.96
N SER A 162 -2.81 -3.54 -4.15
CA SER A 162 -2.64 -3.48 -2.69
C SER A 162 -2.39 -4.87 -2.11
N SER A 163 -1.62 -4.89 -1.03
CA SER A 163 -1.54 -6.05 -0.14
C SER A 163 -2.92 -6.34 0.48
N PRO A 164 -3.23 -7.60 0.84
CA PRO A 164 -4.52 -7.97 1.44
C PRO A 164 -4.73 -7.42 2.86
N ALA A 165 -3.69 -6.85 3.49
CA ALA A 165 -3.82 -6.23 4.80
C ALA A 165 -4.83 -5.07 4.77
N PHE A 166 -5.71 -5.01 5.76
CA PHE A 166 -6.79 -4.01 5.79
C PHE A 166 -6.25 -2.58 5.75
N ARG A 167 -5.20 -2.30 6.52
CA ARG A 167 -4.47 -1.03 6.47
C ARG A 167 -3.97 -0.64 5.07
N CYS A 168 -3.54 -1.61 4.26
CA CYS A 168 -3.07 -1.36 2.90
C CYS A 168 -4.23 -1.05 1.96
N ILE A 169 -5.35 -1.76 2.09
CA ILE A 169 -6.58 -1.50 1.32
C ILE A 169 -7.13 -0.10 1.64
N GLN A 170 -7.21 0.25 2.92
CA GLN A 170 -7.66 1.58 3.35
C GLN A 170 -6.74 2.68 2.81
N THR A 171 -5.43 2.50 2.94
CA THR A 171 -4.45 3.46 2.40
C THR A 171 -4.64 3.65 0.89
N ALA A 172 -4.75 2.55 0.13
CA ALA A 172 -4.97 2.61 -1.31
C ALA A 172 -6.25 3.36 -1.68
N HIS A 173 -7.35 3.08 -0.98
CA HIS A 173 -8.62 3.78 -1.18
C HIS A 173 -8.49 5.28 -0.96
N TYR A 174 -7.90 5.70 0.17
CA TYR A 174 -7.79 7.13 0.49
C TYR A 174 -6.79 7.87 -0.40
N ILE A 175 -5.76 7.20 -0.93
CA ILE A 175 -4.91 7.77 -2.00
C ILE A 175 -5.74 8.03 -3.26
N LEU A 176 -6.53 7.05 -3.70
CA LEU A 176 -7.39 7.20 -4.89
C LEU A 176 -8.46 8.28 -4.68
N GLN A 177 -9.00 8.40 -3.45
CA GLN A 177 -9.93 9.46 -3.07
C GLN A 177 -9.25 10.83 -3.10
N GLY A 178 -8.03 10.95 -2.57
CA GLY A 178 -7.25 12.18 -2.65
C GLY A 178 -6.93 12.59 -4.10
N MET A 179 -6.83 11.62 -5.01
CA MET A 179 -6.71 11.85 -6.45
C MET A 179 -8.04 12.17 -7.16
N GLY A 180 -9.20 11.93 -6.52
CA GLY A 180 -10.53 12.07 -7.12
C GLY A 180 -10.87 11.02 -8.19
N ILE A 181 -10.33 9.81 -8.07
CA ILE A 181 -10.49 8.71 -9.05
C ILE A 181 -10.90 7.38 -8.39
N GLU A 182 -11.31 7.39 -7.13
CA GLU A 182 -11.70 6.23 -6.32
C GLU A 182 -12.79 5.37 -6.96
N ASP A 183 -13.74 5.98 -7.67
CA ASP A 183 -14.82 5.26 -8.36
C ASP A 183 -14.36 4.68 -9.72
N ARG A 184 -13.29 5.24 -10.30
CA ARG A 184 -12.81 4.90 -11.64
C ARG A 184 -11.76 3.80 -11.61
N VAL A 185 -10.85 3.84 -10.63
CA VAL A 185 -9.75 2.90 -10.51
C VAL A 185 -10.05 1.91 -9.39
N LYS A 186 -10.23 0.64 -9.76
CA LYS A 186 -10.45 -0.43 -8.79
C LYS A 186 -9.16 -0.89 -8.14
N ILE A 187 -9.23 -1.24 -6.86
CA ILE A 187 -8.12 -1.79 -6.08
C ILE A 187 -8.00 -3.29 -6.36
N ARG A 188 -6.84 -3.73 -6.87
CA ARG A 188 -6.52 -5.14 -7.10
C ARG A 188 -5.76 -5.69 -5.91
N VAL A 189 -6.40 -6.58 -5.15
CA VAL A 189 -5.79 -7.20 -3.96
C VAL A 189 -4.86 -8.34 -4.40
N GLU A 190 -3.56 -8.16 -4.15
CA GLU A 190 -2.49 -9.09 -4.53
C GLU A 190 -1.81 -9.64 -3.26
N PRO A 191 -2.13 -10.88 -2.83
CA PRO A 191 -1.49 -11.54 -1.70
C PRO A 191 0.02 -11.63 -1.80
N GLY A 192 0.58 -11.73 -3.02
CA GLY A 192 2.01 -11.69 -3.23
C GLY A 192 2.72 -10.40 -2.78
N LEU A 193 1.98 -9.32 -2.51
CA LEU A 193 2.48 -8.07 -1.92
C LEU A 193 2.38 -8.01 -0.39
N PHE A 194 1.88 -9.07 0.27
CA PHE A 194 1.84 -9.11 1.73
C PHE A 194 3.25 -9.08 2.33
N GLU A 195 3.42 -8.60 3.55
CA GLU A 195 4.74 -8.51 4.17
C GLU A 195 5.32 -9.89 4.50
N PHE A 196 6.54 -9.92 5.04
CA PHE A 196 7.24 -11.16 5.34
C PHE A 196 6.48 -12.02 6.36
N LEU A 197 6.27 -13.30 6.02
CA LEU A 197 5.43 -14.20 6.80
C LEU A 197 6.08 -14.72 8.08
N GLY A 198 7.41 -14.66 8.16
CA GLY A 198 8.14 -14.99 9.39
C GLY A 198 7.75 -14.13 10.59
N TRP A 199 7.09 -12.98 10.38
CA TRP A 199 6.55 -12.16 11.47
C TRP A 199 5.22 -12.68 12.05
N TYR A 200 4.64 -13.75 11.48
CA TYR A 200 3.29 -14.24 11.81
C TYR A 200 3.31 -15.67 12.38
N GLU A 201 3.90 -15.84 13.58
CA GLU A 201 4.00 -17.13 14.27
C GLU A 201 2.63 -17.83 14.49
N ARG A 202 1.57 -17.05 14.66
CA ARG A 202 0.20 -17.55 14.91
C ARG A 202 -0.60 -17.85 13.63
N GLY A 203 0.04 -17.73 12.46
CA GLY A 203 -0.57 -17.89 11.16
C GLY A 203 -1.04 -16.56 10.55
N LEU A 204 -1.48 -16.65 9.28
CA LEU A 204 -1.94 -15.50 8.53
C LEU A 204 -3.14 -14.82 9.21
N PRO A 205 -3.23 -13.48 9.14
CA PRO A 205 -4.42 -12.77 9.55
C PRO A 205 -5.66 -13.26 8.79
N THR A 206 -6.82 -13.12 9.43
CA THR A 206 -8.08 -13.21 8.69
C THR A 206 -8.25 -11.92 7.89
N PHE A 207 -7.79 -11.95 6.64
CA PHE A 207 -7.82 -10.79 5.76
C PHE A 207 -9.23 -10.33 5.43
N PHE A 208 -9.34 -9.03 5.19
CA PHE A 208 -10.53 -8.40 4.62
C PHE A 208 -10.87 -9.06 3.26
N ASN A 209 -12.14 -9.43 3.05
CA ASN A 209 -12.62 -10.05 1.80
C ASN A 209 -11.97 -11.41 1.45
N SER A 210 -11.57 -12.23 2.44
CA SER A 210 -11.33 -13.65 2.17
C SER A 210 -12.66 -14.35 1.86
N SER A 211 -12.68 -15.26 0.88
CA SER A 211 -13.89 -16.00 0.46
C SER A 211 -14.54 -16.83 1.58
N ASP A 212 -13.89 -16.97 2.73
CA ASP A 212 -14.44 -17.59 3.94
C ASP A 212 -15.33 -16.63 4.77
N MET A 213 -15.33 -15.33 4.45
CA MET A 213 -16.15 -14.29 5.09
C MET A 213 -17.57 -14.25 4.50
N ASN A 214 -18.32 -15.34 4.70
CA ASN A 214 -19.76 -15.44 4.40
C ASN A 214 -20.66 -14.46 5.19
N ILE A 215 -20.10 -13.48 5.91
CA ILE A 215 -20.90 -12.66 6.83
C ILE A 215 -21.37 -11.36 6.23
N ASN A 216 -20.70 -10.72 5.24
CA ASN A 216 -21.24 -9.60 4.45
C ASN A 216 -20.25 -9.16 3.36
N GLU A 217 -19.96 -10.01 2.37
CA GLU A 217 -19.18 -9.58 1.18
C GLU A 217 -19.78 -8.31 0.56
N GLU A 218 -21.09 -8.13 0.62
CA GLU A 218 -21.76 -6.94 0.12
C GLU A 218 -21.40 -5.69 0.94
N GLU A 219 -21.64 -5.62 2.26
CA GLU A 219 -21.36 -4.40 3.04
C GLU A 219 -19.87 -3.99 2.98
N GLU A 220 -18.95 -4.95 3.01
CA GLU A 220 -17.52 -4.70 2.96
C GLU A 220 -17.03 -4.24 1.57
N THR A 221 -17.59 -4.80 0.49
CA THR A 221 -17.23 -4.38 -0.88
C THR A 221 -17.88 -3.08 -1.32
N HIS A 222 -18.90 -2.58 -0.61
CA HIS A 222 -19.40 -1.22 -0.79
C HIS A 222 -18.48 -0.16 -0.17
N LEU A 223 -17.67 -0.51 0.84
CA LEU A 223 -16.76 0.44 1.48
C LEU A 223 -15.54 0.78 0.62
N TYR A 224 -15.06 -0.17 -0.19
CA TYR A 224 -13.88 0.01 -1.01
C TYR A 224 -14.12 -0.55 -2.42
N ASN A 225 -13.71 0.21 -3.45
CA ASN A 225 -13.87 -0.18 -4.85
C ASN A 225 -12.89 -1.30 -5.26
N ILE A 226 -13.10 -2.51 -4.75
CA ILE A 226 -12.25 -3.69 -5.02
C ILE A 226 -12.58 -4.30 -6.38
N ASP A 227 -11.55 -4.69 -7.14
CA ASP A 227 -11.69 -5.41 -8.40
C ASP A 227 -11.98 -6.91 -8.16
N LYS A 228 -13.27 -7.28 -8.07
CA LYS A 228 -13.71 -8.67 -7.89
C LYS A 228 -13.31 -9.62 -9.05
N ASN A 229 -12.98 -9.06 -10.22
CA ASN A 229 -12.56 -9.84 -11.38
C ASN A 229 -11.05 -10.03 -11.44
N TYR A 230 -10.30 -9.38 -10.55
CA TYR A 230 -8.86 -9.57 -10.46
C TYR A 230 -8.54 -11.03 -10.11
N ARG A 231 -7.48 -11.55 -10.72
CA ARG A 231 -6.90 -12.86 -10.41
C ARG A 231 -5.47 -12.63 -9.95
N PRO A 232 -5.14 -12.93 -8.67
CA PRO A 232 -3.81 -12.67 -8.15
C PRO A 232 -2.71 -13.45 -8.88
N ILE A 233 -1.54 -12.82 -8.98
CA ILE A 233 -0.30 -13.43 -9.49
C ILE A 233 0.16 -14.53 -8.53
N ILE A 234 0.11 -14.25 -7.23
CA ILE A 234 0.31 -15.22 -6.16
C ILE A 234 -0.95 -15.23 -5.31
N SER A 235 -1.67 -16.34 -5.33
CA SER A 235 -2.86 -16.52 -4.52
C SER A 235 -2.49 -16.73 -3.04
N LEU A 236 -3.45 -16.52 -2.16
CA LEU A 236 -3.23 -16.58 -0.72
C LEU A 236 -2.76 -17.97 -0.27
N GLU A 237 -3.24 -19.02 -0.91
CA GLU A 237 -2.92 -20.42 -0.59
C GLU A 237 -1.48 -20.79 -0.97
N LYS A 238 -0.84 -20.00 -1.84
CA LYS A 238 0.55 -20.19 -2.26
C LYS A 238 1.55 -19.51 -1.32
N LEU A 239 1.08 -18.74 -0.35
CA LEU A 239 1.92 -18.15 0.68
C LEU A 239 2.28 -19.20 1.74
N SER A 240 3.57 -19.43 1.94
CA SER A 240 4.08 -20.40 2.92
C SER A 240 4.39 -19.72 4.25
N ARG A 241 4.03 -20.35 5.37
CA ARG A 241 4.41 -19.84 6.70
C ARG A 241 5.89 -20.03 7.00
N ASP A 242 6.50 -21.04 6.37
CA ASP A 242 7.93 -21.33 6.49
C ASP A 242 8.75 -20.52 5.46
N GLU A 243 8.20 -19.40 5.00
CA GLU A 243 8.86 -18.47 4.07
C GLU A 243 10.19 -17.98 4.66
N LYS A 244 11.27 -18.10 3.89
CA LYS A 244 12.56 -17.48 4.22
C LYS A 244 12.63 -16.08 3.62
N TYR A 245 13.58 -15.27 4.08
CA TYR A 245 13.81 -13.93 3.51
C TYR A 245 14.00 -13.94 1.99
N ILE A 246 14.74 -14.92 1.47
CA ILE A 246 14.97 -15.04 0.03
C ILE A 246 13.67 -15.34 -0.73
N ASP A 247 12.79 -16.16 -0.16
CA ASP A 247 11.48 -16.49 -0.75
C ASP A 247 10.59 -15.23 -0.80
N TYR A 248 10.62 -14.42 0.25
CA TYR A 248 9.93 -13.13 0.33
C TYR A 248 10.38 -12.15 -0.76
N TYR A 249 11.70 -11.97 -0.90
CA TYR A 249 12.24 -11.10 -1.95
C TYR A 249 11.92 -11.63 -3.34
N ASN A 250 12.06 -12.95 -3.55
CA ASN A 250 11.75 -13.59 -4.83
C ASN A 250 10.29 -13.40 -5.22
N ARG A 251 9.34 -13.57 -4.30
CA ARG A 251 7.92 -13.35 -4.62
C ARG A 251 7.61 -11.88 -4.85
N SER A 252 8.22 -10.97 -4.10
CA SER A 252 8.03 -9.52 -4.25
C SER A 252 8.55 -9.04 -5.60
N PHE A 253 9.72 -9.52 -6.01
CA PHE A 253 10.31 -9.28 -7.32
C PHE A 253 9.41 -9.82 -8.43
N LYS A 254 9.01 -11.10 -8.35
CA LYS A 254 8.15 -11.76 -9.34
C LYS A 254 6.83 -11.04 -9.54
N VAL A 255 6.16 -10.67 -8.45
CA VAL A 255 4.87 -9.96 -8.50
C VAL A 255 5.05 -8.59 -9.14
N THR A 256 6.05 -7.83 -8.69
CA THR A 256 6.33 -6.50 -9.24
C THR A 256 6.64 -6.57 -10.73
N GLN A 257 7.48 -7.53 -11.14
CA GLN A 257 7.83 -7.76 -12.55
C GLN A 257 6.61 -8.13 -13.39
N GLN A 258 5.74 -9.04 -12.92
CA GLN A 258 4.53 -9.39 -13.68
C GLN A 258 3.52 -8.25 -13.75
N ILE A 259 3.41 -7.43 -12.71
CA ILE A 259 2.58 -6.21 -12.73
C ILE A 259 3.12 -5.24 -13.78
N THR A 260 4.43 -4.98 -13.79
CA THR A 260 5.02 -4.05 -14.76
C THR A 260 4.91 -4.60 -16.17
N ASP A 261 5.22 -5.88 -16.40
CA ASP A 261 5.08 -6.54 -17.70
C ASP A 261 3.65 -6.49 -18.24
N LYS A 262 2.65 -6.71 -17.38
CA LYS A 262 1.23 -6.64 -17.74
C LYS A 262 0.79 -5.26 -18.23
N HIS A 263 1.39 -4.20 -17.68
CA HIS A 263 1.04 -2.81 -17.99
C HIS A 263 2.07 -2.11 -18.88
N LYS A 264 3.07 -2.84 -19.40
CA LYS A 264 3.96 -2.31 -20.43
C LYS A 264 3.07 -1.85 -21.58
N LEU A 265 3.19 -0.57 -21.91
CA LEU A 265 2.63 -0.04 -23.15
C LEU A 265 3.33 -0.81 -24.28
N THR A 266 2.65 -1.80 -24.84
CA THR A 266 3.02 -2.33 -26.15
C THR A 266 2.76 -1.18 -27.10
N GLY A 267 3.84 -0.51 -27.54
CA GLY A 267 3.75 0.56 -28.53
C GLY A 267 2.90 0.07 -29.69
N ARG A 268 1.73 0.69 -29.86
CA ARG A 268 0.96 0.65 -31.09
C ARG A 268 1.39 1.82 -31.95
#